data_AF-A0A4Y2DGY7-F1
#
_entry.id   AF-A0A4Y2DGY7-F1
#
_cell.length_a   1.000
_cell.length_b   1.000
_cell.length_c   1.000
_cell.angle_alpha   90.00
_cell.angle_beta   90.00
_cell.angle_gamma   90.00
#
_symmetry.space_group_name_H-M   'P 1'
#
loop_
_entity.id
_entity.type
_entity.pdbx_description
1 polymer ?
#
loop_
_entity_poly.entity_id
_entity_poly.type
_entity_poly.pdbx_seq_one_letter_code
_entity_poly.pdbx_strand_id
1 'polypeptide(L)'
;MKEDTEKFKVSILVFLSKYKEQEKETAKLAPKSHIKLPDLPSPTFSGKFQEFENFKTQFMSLIVNNDSLNESQKLVYLKSAFKKEAALIQSEQDKFDSLLNTLENRYENKRALADMHIAEIFSINKLHIESPTQIRSLSDTVRNHMRPLKNLKLESKESQILFQ
;
A
#
# COMPACT_ATOMS: atom_id res chain seq x y z
N MET A 1 11.40 62.75 24.86
CA MET A 1 12.35 61.88 24.13
C MET A 1 12.39 60.44 24.66
N LYS A 2 12.76 60.16 25.92
CA LYS A 2 12.76 58.76 26.44
C LYS A 2 11.35 58.19 26.66
N GLU A 3 10.42 59.02 27.14
CA GLU A 3 9.03 58.65 27.45
C GLU A 3 8.22 58.28 26.19
N ASP A 4 8.47 58.98 25.07
CA ASP A 4 7.84 58.70 23.77
C ASP A 4 8.26 57.33 23.21
N THR A 5 9.49 56.91 23.49
CA THR A 5 10.02 55.62 23.02
C THR A 5 9.42 54.46 23.81
N GLU A 6 9.22 54.62 25.12
CA GLU A 6 8.55 53.61 25.95
C GLU A 6 7.07 53.47 25.59
N LYS A 7 6.39 54.59 25.33
CA LYS A 7 5.00 54.56 24.84
C LYS A 7 4.87 53.84 23.49
N PHE A 8 5.83 54.04 22.59
CA PHE A 8 5.87 53.35 21.30
C PHE A 8 6.13 51.84 21.45
N LYS A 9 7.06 51.43 22.32
CA LYS A 9 7.33 50.02 22.63
C LYS A 9 6.10 49.32 23.22
N VAL A 10 5.43 49.95 24.17
CA VAL A 10 4.20 49.42 24.77
C VAL A 10 3.11 49.26 23.71
N SER A 11 2.95 50.23 22.81
CA SER A 11 1.97 50.14 21.73
C SER A 11 2.26 48.98 20.76
N ILE A 12 3.54 48.72 20.45
CA ILE A 12 3.93 47.56 19.62
C ILE A 12 3.64 46.25 20.34
N LEU A 13 3.96 46.15 21.64
CA LEU A 13 3.72 44.92 22.41
C LEU A 13 2.22 44.59 22.50
N VAL A 14 1.38 45.60 22.69
CA VAL A 14 -0.09 45.46 22.69
C VAL A 14 -0.60 45.06 21.30
N PHE A 15 -0.04 45.62 20.23
CA PHE A 15 -0.40 45.24 18.88
C PHE A 15 -0.03 43.79 18.56
N LEU A 16 1.17 43.35 18.97
CA LEU A 16 1.66 41.98 18.76
C LEU A 16 0.90 40.96 19.61
N SER A 17 0.48 41.30 20.83
CA SER A 17 -0.34 40.41 21.66
C SER A 17 -1.71 40.17 21.02
N LYS A 18 -2.33 41.23 20.50
CA LYS A 18 -3.62 41.16 19.79
C LYS A 18 -3.53 40.30 18.52
N TYR A 19 -2.41 40.38 17.79
CA TYR A 19 -2.18 39.55 16.60
C TYR A 19 -2.02 38.06 16.96
N LYS A 20 -1.37 37.76 18.09
CA LYS A 20 -1.18 36.40 18.60
C LYS A 20 -2.47 35.79 19.17
N GLU A 21 -3.37 36.64 19.66
CA GLU A 21 -4.73 36.25 20.07
C GLU A 21 -5.61 35.97 18.84
N GLN A 22 -5.51 36.77 17.77
CA GLN A 22 -6.21 36.49 16.51
C GLN A 22 -5.80 35.14 15.88
N GLU A 23 -4.51 34.77 15.88
CA GLU A 23 -4.08 33.44 15.40
C GLU A 23 -4.70 32.28 16.21
N LYS A 24 -4.85 32.45 17.53
CA LYS A 24 -5.47 31.43 18.41
C LYS A 24 -6.98 31.32 18.22
N GLU A 25 -7.65 32.40 17.81
CA GLU A 25 -9.10 32.44 17.60
C GLU A 25 -9.48 31.93 16.18
N THR A 26 -8.68 32.26 15.15
CA THR A 26 -8.87 31.72 13.79
C THR A 26 -8.57 30.22 13.68
N ALA A 27 -7.81 29.65 14.62
CA ALA A 27 -7.54 28.21 14.65
C ALA A 27 -8.68 27.36 15.24
N LYS A 28 -9.70 27.97 15.87
CA LYS A 28 -10.74 27.26 16.62
C LYS A 28 -12.09 27.10 15.92
N LEU A 29 -12.35 27.71 14.75
CA LEU A 29 -13.67 27.60 14.13
C LEU A 29 -13.69 27.64 12.58
N ALA A 30 -12.75 26.94 11.94
CA ALA A 30 -13.03 26.41 10.61
C ALA A 30 -13.37 24.93 10.79
N PRO A 31 -14.60 24.46 10.52
CA PRO A 31 -14.77 23.05 10.25
C PRO A 31 -13.84 22.76 9.09
N LYS A 32 -12.76 22.00 9.33
CA LYS A 32 -12.06 21.31 8.24
C LYS A 32 -13.19 20.57 7.55
N SER A 33 -13.59 21.05 6.37
CA SER A 33 -14.49 20.31 5.51
C SER A 33 -13.71 19.05 5.17
N HIS A 34 -13.90 18.02 6.00
CA HIS A 34 -13.45 16.69 5.72
C HIS A 34 -14.23 16.31 4.48
N ILE A 35 -13.62 16.52 3.32
CA ILE A 35 -14.05 15.89 2.08
C ILE A 35 -14.19 14.42 2.47
N LYS A 36 -15.43 13.94 2.52
CA LYS A 36 -15.68 12.52 2.77
C LYS A 36 -15.15 11.81 1.54
N LEU A 37 -13.94 11.30 1.67
CA LEU A 37 -13.36 10.40 0.69
C LEU A 37 -14.30 9.19 0.60
N PRO A 38 -14.49 8.62 -0.60
CA PRO A 38 -15.14 7.33 -0.72
C PRO A 38 -14.49 6.35 0.25
N ASP A 39 -15.31 5.52 0.90
CA ASP A 39 -14.79 4.49 1.78
C ASP A 39 -13.79 3.63 1.01
N LEU A 40 -12.58 3.48 1.56
CA LEU A 40 -11.58 2.61 0.98
C LEU A 40 -12.14 1.18 0.99
N PRO A 41 -12.22 0.50 -0.16
CA PRO A 41 -12.72 -0.86 -0.19
C PRO A 41 -11.82 -1.74 0.67
N SER A 42 -12.43 -2.61 1.47
CA SER A 42 -11.67 -3.55 2.28
C SER A 42 -10.75 -4.37 1.37
N PRO A 43 -9.46 -4.54 1.71
CA PRO A 43 -8.55 -5.34 0.93
C PRO A 43 -9.10 -6.77 0.83
N THR A 44 -9.11 -7.32 -0.37
CA THR A 44 -9.53 -8.71 -0.63
C THR A 44 -8.39 -9.48 -1.27
N PHE A 45 -8.36 -10.78 -1.01
CA PHE A 45 -7.32 -11.66 -1.52
C PHE A 45 -7.94 -12.95 -2.06
N SER A 46 -7.75 -13.22 -3.35
CA SER A 46 -8.35 -14.39 -3.98
C SER A 46 -7.50 -15.67 -3.90
N GLY A 47 -6.23 -15.54 -3.49
CA GLY A 47 -5.25 -16.62 -3.52
C GLY A 47 -4.31 -16.58 -4.73
N LYS A 48 -4.39 -15.56 -5.59
CA LYS A 48 -3.43 -15.40 -6.69
C LYS A 48 -2.12 -14.81 -6.17
N PHE A 49 -1.00 -15.45 -6.51
CA PHE A 49 0.35 -14.96 -6.17
C PHE A 49 0.58 -13.49 -6.60
N GLN A 50 0.06 -13.09 -7.76
CA GLN A 50 0.21 -11.71 -8.27
C GLN A 50 -0.48 -10.65 -7.39
N GLU A 51 -1.50 -11.04 -6.64
CA GLU A 51 -2.28 -10.13 -5.79
C GLU A 51 -1.66 -9.99 -4.40
N PHE A 52 -0.82 -10.95 -3.98
CA PHE A 52 -0.40 -11.10 -2.59
C PHE A 52 0.36 -9.89 -2.04
N GLU A 53 1.37 -9.40 -2.75
CA GLU A 53 2.17 -8.24 -2.31
C GLU A 53 1.32 -6.98 -2.11
N ASN A 54 0.43 -6.70 -3.07
CA ASN A 54 -0.47 -5.57 -2.98
C ASN A 54 -1.47 -5.75 -1.84
N PHE A 55 -2.04 -6.95 -1.68
CA PHE A 55 -2.92 -7.28 -0.56
C PHE A 55 -2.21 -7.09 0.78
N LYS A 56 -1.01 -7.67 0.96
CA LYS A 56 -0.19 -7.58 2.18
C LYS A 56 0.07 -6.13 2.54
N THR A 57 0.52 -5.32 1.58
CA THR A 57 0.78 -3.89 1.79
C THR A 57 -0.47 -3.13 2.26
N GLN A 58 -1.60 -3.32 1.57
CA GLN A 58 -2.86 -2.65 1.94
C GLN A 58 -3.38 -3.13 3.30
N PHE A 59 -3.35 -4.44 3.56
CA PHE A 59 -3.84 -5.03 4.81
C PHE A 59 -3.00 -4.59 6.01
N MET A 60 -1.67 -4.58 5.87
CA MET A 60 -0.76 -4.10 6.90
C MET A 60 -1.05 -2.64 7.25
N SER A 61 -1.20 -1.78 6.23
CA SER A 61 -1.46 -0.35 6.43
C SER A 61 -2.81 -0.05 7.06
N LEU A 62 -3.86 -0.80 6.72
CA LEU A 62 -5.23 -0.49 7.13
C LEU A 62 -5.65 -1.18 8.44
N ILE A 63 -5.18 -2.41 8.66
CA ILE A 63 -5.66 -3.28 9.74
C ILE A 63 -4.57 -3.54 10.78
N VAL A 64 -3.35 -3.89 10.35
CA VAL A 64 -2.29 -4.30 11.29
C VAL A 64 -1.72 -3.11 12.04
N ASN A 65 -1.46 -2.01 11.35
CA ASN A 65 -0.93 -0.76 11.92
C ASN A 65 -2.01 0.08 12.63
N ASN A 66 -3.24 -0.45 12.76
CA ASN A 66 -4.31 0.22 13.48
C ASN A 66 -4.30 -0.20 14.95
N ASP A 67 -3.85 0.70 15.83
CA ASP A 67 -3.77 0.49 17.29
C ASP A 67 -5.15 0.37 17.96
N SER A 68 -6.22 0.78 17.28
CA SER A 68 -7.60 0.64 17.81
C SER A 68 -8.14 -0.79 17.68
N LEU A 69 -7.47 -1.66 16.93
CA LEU A 69 -7.87 -3.04 16.73
C LEU A 69 -7.03 -3.99 17.58
N ASN A 70 -7.69 -4.89 18.30
CA ASN A 70 -7.01 -5.98 18.99
C ASN A 70 -6.74 -7.16 18.04
N GLU A 71 -5.94 -8.12 18.49
CA GLU A 71 -5.51 -9.27 17.69
C GLU A 71 -6.68 -10.12 17.16
N SER A 72 -7.70 -10.35 17.98
CA SER A 72 -8.91 -11.10 17.57
C SER A 72 -9.69 -10.37 16.48
N GLN A 73 -9.80 -9.04 16.55
CA GLN A 73 -10.43 -8.24 15.51
C GLN A 73 -9.62 -8.27 14.21
N LYS A 74 -8.29 -8.14 14.29
CA LYS A 74 -7.39 -8.27 13.14
C LYS A 74 -7.52 -9.63 12.46
N LEU A 75 -7.65 -10.71 13.23
CA LEU A 75 -7.92 -12.05 12.72
C LEU A 75 -9.25 -12.14 11.97
N VAL A 76 -10.34 -11.59 12.52
CA VAL A 76 -11.65 -11.58 11.85
C VAL A 76 -11.57 -10.81 10.53
N TYR A 77 -10.91 -9.65 10.50
CA TYR A 77 -10.67 -8.92 9.26
C TYR A 77 -9.85 -9.74 8.26
N LEU A 78 -8.77 -10.38 8.70
CA LEU A 78 -7.92 -11.21 7.85
C LEU A 78 -8.72 -12.37 7.23
N LYS A 79 -9.51 -13.07 8.04
CA LYS A 79 -10.40 -14.15 7.57
C LYS A 79 -11.45 -13.63 6.59
N SER A 80 -12.04 -12.46 6.83
CA SER A 80 -13.06 -11.86 5.96
C SER A 80 -12.52 -11.41 4.60
N ALA A 81 -11.22 -11.09 4.53
CA ALA A 81 -10.55 -10.63 3.32
C ALA A 81 -10.31 -11.75 2.30
N PHE A 82 -10.22 -13.01 2.75
CA PHE A 82 -9.95 -14.12 1.83
C PHE A 82 -11.19 -14.48 1.02
N LYS A 83 -10.95 -14.75 -0.26
CA LYS A 83 -11.94 -15.18 -1.25
C LYS A 83 -11.36 -16.38 -2.01
N LYS A 84 -12.23 -17.17 -2.64
CA LYS A 84 -11.84 -18.29 -3.53
C LYS A 84 -10.80 -19.21 -2.86
N GLU A 85 -9.63 -19.40 -3.48
CA GLU A 85 -8.60 -20.33 -3.03
C GLU A 85 -7.98 -19.91 -1.69
N ALA A 86 -7.87 -18.61 -1.43
CA ALA A 86 -7.36 -18.13 -0.13
C ALA A 86 -8.26 -18.52 1.04
N ALA A 87 -9.58 -18.66 0.82
CA ALA A 87 -10.50 -19.05 1.88
C ALA A 87 -10.23 -20.47 2.41
N LEU A 88 -9.62 -21.33 1.59
CA LEU A 88 -9.29 -22.72 1.93
C LEU A 88 -8.07 -22.84 2.87
N ILE A 89 -7.39 -21.74 3.16
CA ILE A 89 -6.19 -21.71 4.02
C ILE A 89 -6.57 -21.66 5.50
N GLN A 90 -7.77 -21.18 5.79
CA GLN A 90 -8.21 -20.92 7.15
C GLN A 90 -8.54 -22.22 7.89
N SER A 91 -8.16 -22.26 9.15
CA SER A 91 -8.55 -23.23 10.16
C SER A 91 -9.33 -22.54 11.28
N GLU A 92 -10.17 -23.31 11.98
CA GLU A 92 -10.91 -22.79 13.14
C GLU A 92 -10.00 -22.41 14.30
N GLN A 93 -8.83 -23.07 14.41
CA GLN A 93 -7.87 -22.84 15.51
C GLN A 93 -6.82 -21.77 15.21
N ASP A 94 -6.92 -21.08 14.08
CA ASP A 94 -5.94 -20.07 13.69
C ASP A 94 -5.92 -18.86 14.63
N LYS A 95 -4.72 -18.42 14.99
CA LYS A 95 -4.43 -17.10 15.54
C LYS A 95 -3.98 -16.16 14.43
N PHE A 96 -4.00 -14.84 14.70
CA PHE A 96 -3.61 -13.84 13.70
C PHE A 96 -2.20 -14.09 13.15
N ASP A 97 -1.21 -14.20 14.03
CA ASP A 97 0.20 -14.39 13.63
C ASP A 97 0.40 -15.71 12.86
N SER A 98 -0.24 -16.80 13.30
CA SER A 98 -0.12 -18.11 12.65
C SER A 98 -0.69 -18.10 11.23
N LEU A 99 -1.86 -17.47 11.05
CA LEU A 99 -2.51 -17.38 9.74
C LEU A 99 -1.74 -16.44 8.80
N LEU A 100 -1.25 -15.31 9.31
CA LEU A 100 -0.44 -14.38 8.54
C LEU A 100 0.88 -15.03 8.10
N ASN A 101 1.58 -15.72 9.00
CA ASN A 101 2.80 -16.45 8.66
C ASN A 101 2.52 -17.57 7.64
N THR A 102 1.39 -18.27 7.75
CA THR A 102 1.00 -19.30 6.76
C THR A 102 0.79 -18.69 5.38
N LEU A 103 0.16 -17.52 5.30
CA LEU A 103 0.01 -16.78 4.05
C LEU A 103 1.36 -16.36 3.46
N GLU A 104 2.23 -15.77 4.26
CA GLU A 104 3.56 -15.33 3.85
C GLU A 104 4.37 -16.50 3.32
N ASN A 105 4.46 -17.60 4.06
CA ASN A 105 5.17 -18.80 3.61
C ASN A 105 4.63 -19.37 2.28
N ARG A 106 3.31 -19.28 2.06
CA ARG A 106 2.68 -19.83 0.86
C ARG A 106 2.82 -18.90 -0.35
N TYR A 107 2.66 -17.58 -0.17
CA TYR A 107 2.51 -16.63 -1.26
C TYR A 107 3.66 -15.64 -1.42
N GLU A 108 4.52 -15.46 -0.43
CA GLU A 108 5.76 -14.66 -0.51
C GLU A 108 6.88 -15.43 -1.23
N ASN A 109 6.52 -16.18 -2.27
CA ASN A 109 7.44 -16.96 -3.06
C ASN A 109 7.76 -16.21 -4.36
N LYS A 110 8.81 -15.38 -4.29
CA LYS A 110 9.34 -14.60 -5.43
C LYS A 110 9.70 -15.49 -6.62
N ARG A 111 10.15 -16.73 -6.38
CA ARG A 111 10.49 -17.70 -7.44
C ARG A 111 9.23 -18.21 -8.14
N ALA A 112 8.21 -18.63 -7.39
CA ALA A 112 6.94 -19.06 -7.97
C ALA A 112 6.25 -17.93 -8.76
N LEU A 113 6.31 -16.69 -8.27
CA LEU A 113 5.81 -15.52 -8.98
C LEU A 113 6.59 -15.27 -10.29
N ALA A 114 7.91 -15.45 -10.28
CA ALA A 114 8.74 -15.36 -11.48
C ALA A 114 8.43 -16.47 -12.48
N ASP A 115 8.36 -17.72 -12.03
CA ASP A 115 8.05 -18.90 -12.86
C ASP A 115 6.68 -18.76 -13.53
N MET A 116 5.69 -18.25 -12.81
CA MET A 116 4.37 -17.94 -13.37
C MET A 116 4.45 -16.86 -14.46
N HIS A 117 5.12 -15.73 -14.22
CA HIS A 117 5.28 -14.71 -15.26
C HIS A 117 6.01 -15.22 -16.49
N ILE A 118 7.01 -16.09 -16.31
CA ILE A 118 7.73 -16.73 -17.42
C ILE A 118 6.79 -17.67 -18.19
N ALA A 119 6.03 -18.52 -17.49
CA ALA A 119 5.08 -19.44 -18.10
C ALA A 119 3.99 -18.70 -18.89
N GLU A 120 3.48 -17.59 -18.38
CA GLU A 120 2.50 -16.74 -19.08
C GLU A 120 3.11 -16.17 -20.38
N ILE A 121 4.35 -15.69 -20.36
CA ILE A 121 5.04 -15.20 -21.56
C ILE A 121 5.19 -16.30 -22.62
N PHE A 122 5.56 -17.52 -22.21
CA PHE A 122 5.69 -18.66 -23.13
C PHE A 122 4.34 -19.16 -23.65
N SER A 123 3.25 -18.88 -22.92
CA SER A 123 1.88 -19.28 -23.28
C SER A 123 1.19 -18.26 -24.18
N ILE A 124 1.85 -17.15 -24.53
CA ILE A 124 1.31 -16.17 -25.47
C ILE A 124 1.21 -16.81 -26.86
N ASN A 125 -0.01 -17.04 -27.31
CA ASN A 125 -0.30 -17.65 -28.60
C ASN A 125 0.18 -16.78 -29.78
N LYS A 126 0.51 -17.43 -30.89
CA LYS A 126 0.80 -16.76 -32.16
C LYS A 126 -0.39 -15.90 -32.58
N LEU A 127 -0.11 -14.67 -33.02
CA LEU A 127 -1.14 -13.83 -33.62
C LEU A 127 -1.66 -14.50 -34.90
N HIS A 128 -2.96 -14.72 -34.97
CA HIS A 128 -3.61 -15.35 -36.12
C HIS A 128 -4.00 -14.34 -37.21
N ILE A 129 -4.05 -13.06 -36.83
CA ILE A 129 -4.29 -11.89 -37.69
C ILE A 129 -3.28 -10.84 -37.23
N GLU A 130 -2.53 -10.27 -38.18
CA GLU A 130 -1.57 -9.21 -37.89
C GLU A 130 -2.24 -7.85 -38.10
N SER A 131 -2.85 -7.33 -37.03
CA SER A 131 -3.36 -5.95 -37.00
C SER A 131 -2.56 -5.08 -36.03
N PRO A 132 -2.48 -3.75 -36.25
CA PRO A 132 -1.79 -2.84 -35.34
C PRO A 132 -2.29 -2.92 -33.89
N THR A 133 -3.58 -3.18 -33.70
CA THR A 133 -4.19 -3.34 -32.37
C THR A 133 -3.75 -4.64 -31.69
N GLN A 134 -3.69 -5.74 -32.43
CA GLN A 134 -3.22 -7.03 -31.90
C GLN A 134 -1.72 -7.01 -31.57
N ILE A 135 -0.90 -6.36 -32.41
CA ILE A 135 0.54 -6.19 -32.15
C ILE A 135 0.75 -5.32 -30.89
N ARG A 136 -0.03 -4.25 -30.72
CA ARG A 136 0.04 -3.41 -29.50
C ARG A 136 -0.36 -4.20 -28.26
N SER A 137 -1.49 -4.93 -28.31
CA SER A 137 -1.97 -5.78 -27.21
C SER A 137 -0.93 -6.83 -26.81
N LEU A 138 -0.31 -7.49 -27.80
CA LEU A 138 0.80 -8.42 -27.58
C LEU A 138 1.97 -7.73 -26.85
N SER A 139 2.39 -6.57 -27.35
CA SER A 139 3.49 -5.80 -26.77
C SER A 139 3.20 -5.40 -25.32
N ASP A 140 1.98 -4.95 -25.03
CA ASP A 140 1.56 -4.56 -23.69
C ASP A 140 1.47 -5.77 -22.74
N THR A 141 0.98 -6.91 -23.24
CA THR A 141 0.94 -8.17 -22.48
C THR A 141 2.35 -8.61 -22.06
N VAL A 142 3.30 -8.63 -22.99
CA VAL A 142 4.70 -8.95 -22.69
C VAL A 142 5.29 -7.95 -21.69
N ARG A 143 5.06 -6.63 -21.87
CA ARG A 143 5.53 -5.61 -20.92
C ARG A 143 4.97 -5.81 -19.52
N ASN A 144 3.69 -6.16 -19.41
CA ASN A 144 3.01 -6.38 -18.13
C ASN A 144 3.63 -7.53 -17.33
N HIS A 145 4.08 -8.61 -17.99
CA HIS A 145 4.80 -9.70 -17.33
C HIS A 145 6.28 -9.39 -17.08
N MET A 146 6.92 -8.60 -17.95
CA MET A 146 8.33 -8.22 -17.79
C MET A 146 8.57 -7.23 -16.65
N ARG A 147 7.61 -6.33 -16.34
CA ARG A 147 7.78 -5.31 -15.29
C ARG A 147 7.96 -5.94 -13.89
N PRO A 148 7.09 -6.84 -13.42
CA PRO A 148 7.31 -7.55 -12.14
C PRO A 148 8.62 -8.35 -12.12
N LEU A 149 8.96 -9.05 -13.22
CA LEU A 149 10.21 -9.81 -13.31
C LEU A 149 11.46 -8.93 -13.14
N LYS A 150 11.46 -7.71 -13.68
CA LYS A 150 12.55 -6.74 -13.46
C LYS A 150 12.68 -6.34 -11.99
N ASN A 151 11.55 -6.11 -11.32
CA ASN A 151 11.55 -5.75 -9.90
C ASN A 151 12.02 -6.92 -9.01
N LEU A 152 11.66 -8.15 -9.35
CA LEU A 152 12.08 -9.35 -8.62
C LEU A 152 13.59 -9.64 -8.76
N LYS A 153 14.19 -9.33 -9.92
CA LYS A 153 15.63 -9.56 -10.21
C LYS A 153 16.59 -8.54 -9.57
N LEU A 154 16.08 -7.51 -8.88
CA LEU A 154 16.92 -6.51 -8.21
C LEU A 154 17.20 -6.83 -6.73
N GLU A 155 16.68 -7.93 -6.18
CA GLU A 155 16.97 -8.35 -4.80
C GLU A 155 18.00 -9.48 -4.66
N SER A 156 18.54 -10.00 -5.77
CA SER A 156 19.70 -10.89 -5.71
C SER A 156 20.99 -10.06 -5.65
N LYS A 157 21.43 -9.75 -4.43
CA LYS A 157 22.81 -9.30 -4.15
C LYS A 157 23.87 -10.39 -4.37
N GLU A 158 23.57 -11.48 -5.07
CA GLU A 158 24.52 -12.58 -5.32
C GLU A 158 25.10 -12.62 -6.73
N SER A 159 24.78 -11.63 -7.59
CA SER A 159 25.34 -11.59 -8.95
C SER A 159 26.78 -11.04 -9.04
N GLN A 160 27.49 -10.83 -7.92
CA GLN A 160 28.88 -10.36 -7.92
C GLN A 160 29.95 -11.44 -7.62
N ILE A 161 29.57 -12.69 -7.34
CA ILE A 161 30.55 -13.71 -6.90
C ILE A 161 30.93 -14.72 -8.01
N LEU A 162 30.49 -14.53 -9.25
CA LEU A 162 30.78 -15.49 -10.34
C LEU A 162 31.66 -14.94 -11.48
N PHE A 163 32.39 -13.84 -11.24
CA PHE A 163 33.48 -13.39 -12.11
C PHE A 163 34.69 -12.91 -11.29
N GLN A 164 35.26 -13.79 -10.46
CA GLN A 164 36.66 -13.72 -10.04
C GLN A 164 37.36 -15.04 -10.38
#